data_AF-A0ABD7XNQ1-F1
#
_entry.id   AF-A0ABD7XNQ1-F1
#
_cell.length_a   1.000
_cell.length_b   1.000
_cell.length_c   1.000
_cell.angle_alpha   90.00
_cell.angle_beta   90.00
_cell.angle_gamma   90.00
#
_symmetry.space_group_name_H-M   'P 1'
#
loop_
_entity.id
_entity.type
_entity.pdbx_description
1 polymer ?
#
loop_
_entity_poly.entity_id
_entity_poly.type
_entity_poly.pdbx_seq_one_letter_code
_entity_poly.pdbx_strand_id
1 'polypeptide(L)'
;MDNIKLLSSNLFSSTSEVLKDRLEEKVKIHKTPTTYANTEASLLWIIRGGIDYFDSLNDKFLGDGNASGIPSIEADHFANNIYRLINAIDYLGRLWKIKVEKNDELKMLLDIRTLIVHSGEQLSKLESLELEGYKDSQLGRIFSRRDRNPFYFLNEFSNMDYCIQIWNDKHDKTKKYNLSKVDHHINNESYYDVDIYLKMTDVRDIILCHVENFLDCDGESIVNEESKVLPDIKNKVINEDIGSIDFDKIAELVSKNLRGGYVKENGMDHWNGFGLKRLYEYSQRRLDISDEVKNIIKERINARISKYWDDYQNENLTEDDLPDLDIRSVFSDFTPKFEYKSYLEGEKLFQRVAPFFNTKDQHDATDIDYLFRFINEVEEALGKRLLLEQSVDNLVCEYFAQSIQVKIDS
;
A
#
# COMPACT_ATOMS: atom_id res chain seq x y z
N MET A 1 31.45 -12.36 -34.01
CA MET A 1 30.98 -11.11 -33.41
C MET A 1 29.58 -10.89 -33.91
N ASP A 2 28.60 -10.94 -33.03
CA ASP A 2 27.20 -10.68 -33.36
C ASP A 2 26.78 -9.29 -32.90
N ASN A 3 25.85 -8.66 -33.61
CA ASN A 3 25.34 -7.33 -33.25
C ASN A 3 23.83 -7.43 -33.00
N ILE A 4 23.42 -7.15 -31.77
CA ILE A 4 22.02 -7.18 -31.34
C ILE A 4 21.54 -5.76 -31.11
N LYS A 5 20.44 -5.37 -31.74
CA LYS A 5 19.77 -4.11 -31.50
C LYS A 5 18.57 -4.35 -30.58
N LEU A 6 18.65 -3.92 -29.33
CA LEU A 6 17.52 -4.05 -28.41
C LEU A 6 16.49 -2.96 -28.73
N LEU A 7 15.32 -3.38 -29.17
CA LEU A 7 14.20 -2.52 -29.50
C LEU A 7 13.01 -2.94 -28.65
N SER A 8 12.21 -1.97 -28.23
CA SER A 8 10.93 -2.28 -27.62
C SER A 8 9.92 -2.68 -28.69
N SER A 9 9.25 -3.80 -28.49
CA SER A 9 8.12 -4.21 -29.34
C SER A 9 6.86 -3.36 -29.11
N ASN A 10 6.74 -2.77 -27.92
CA ASN A 10 5.60 -1.95 -27.52
C ASN A 10 6.06 -0.55 -27.10
N LEU A 11 5.28 0.48 -27.45
CA LEU A 11 5.53 1.85 -27.03
C LEU A 11 4.79 2.11 -25.72
N PHE A 12 5.50 2.53 -24.68
CA PHE A 12 4.82 2.99 -23.46
C PHE A 12 4.25 4.40 -23.70
N SER A 13 2.93 4.47 -23.78
CA SER A 13 2.18 5.69 -24.15
C SER A 13 1.49 6.39 -22.98
N SER A 14 1.53 5.79 -21.80
CA SER A 14 0.93 6.35 -20.57
C SER A 14 1.92 7.25 -19.81
N THR A 15 1.52 7.75 -18.65
CA THR A 15 2.38 8.53 -17.74
C THR A 15 2.71 7.73 -16.48
N SER A 16 3.79 8.10 -15.80
CA SER A 16 4.15 7.55 -14.49
C SER A 16 3.04 7.74 -13.45
N GLU A 17 2.37 8.90 -13.41
CA GLU A 17 1.20 9.13 -12.56
C GLU A 17 0.08 8.11 -12.82
N VAL A 18 -0.28 7.88 -14.08
CA VAL A 18 -1.36 6.93 -14.41
C VAL A 18 -1.00 5.50 -14.00
N LEU A 19 0.26 5.08 -14.17
CA LEU A 19 0.72 3.77 -13.68
C LEU A 19 0.66 3.67 -12.15
N LYS A 20 1.06 4.72 -11.43
CA LYS A 20 0.99 4.76 -9.96
C LYS A 20 -0.45 4.72 -9.48
N ASP A 21 -1.36 5.45 -10.12
CA ASP A 21 -2.78 5.43 -9.77
C ASP A 21 -3.39 4.03 -9.97
N ARG A 22 -3.10 3.38 -11.11
CA ARG A 22 -3.50 1.99 -11.38
C ARG A 22 -2.91 1.01 -10.36
N LEU A 23 -1.67 1.23 -9.91
CA LEU A 23 -1.06 0.43 -8.84
C LEU A 23 -1.85 0.60 -7.53
N GLU A 24 -2.23 1.82 -7.15
CA GLU A 24 -3.02 2.04 -5.93
C GLU A 24 -4.42 1.40 -6.01
N GLU A 25 -5.07 1.48 -7.17
CA GLU A 25 -6.33 0.79 -7.40
C GLU A 25 -6.18 -0.72 -7.24
N LYS A 26 -5.10 -1.30 -7.80
CA LYS A 26 -4.81 -2.72 -7.68
C LYS A 26 -4.48 -3.14 -6.24
N VAL A 27 -3.76 -2.31 -5.49
CA VAL A 27 -3.51 -2.51 -4.05
C VAL A 27 -4.82 -2.60 -3.29
N LYS A 28 -5.79 -1.72 -3.55
CA LYS A 28 -7.10 -1.75 -2.87
C LYS A 28 -7.83 -3.07 -3.10
N ILE A 29 -7.75 -3.62 -4.31
CA ILE A 29 -8.39 -4.91 -4.66
C ILE A 29 -7.74 -6.07 -3.91
N HIS A 30 -6.42 -6.07 -3.77
CA HIS A 30 -5.68 -7.17 -3.14
C HIS A 30 -5.42 -6.98 -1.64
N LYS A 31 -5.81 -5.85 -1.05
CA LYS A 31 -5.62 -5.58 0.38
C LYS A 31 -6.59 -6.45 1.19
N THR A 32 -6.05 -7.44 1.88
CA THR A 32 -6.80 -8.31 2.80
C THR A 32 -6.45 -8.04 4.26
N PRO A 33 -7.34 -8.44 5.20
CA PRO A 33 -7.06 -8.69 6.61
C PRO A 33 -5.68 -9.23 7.01
N THR A 34 -5.12 -10.10 6.19
CA THR A 34 -3.92 -10.89 6.48
C THR A 34 -2.71 -10.43 5.67
N THR A 35 -2.83 -9.29 4.97
CA THR A 35 -1.71 -8.70 4.22
C THR A 35 -0.53 -8.41 5.12
N TYR A 36 0.66 -8.69 4.60
CA TYR A 36 1.91 -8.47 5.32
C TYR A 36 2.30 -6.99 5.17
N ALA A 37 1.69 -6.12 5.98
CA ALA A 37 1.76 -4.66 5.83
C ALA A 37 3.19 -4.14 5.57
N ASN A 38 4.17 -4.58 6.36
CA ASN A 38 5.57 -4.14 6.19
C ASN A 38 6.23 -4.70 4.92
N THR A 39 5.94 -5.96 4.59
CA THR A 39 6.47 -6.61 3.39
C THR A 39 5.92 -5.91 2.14
N GLU A 40 4.60 -5.83 2.03
CA GLU A 40 3.93 -5.23 0.86
C GLU A 40 4.24 -3.75 0.72
N ALA A 41 4.26 -2.99 1.83
CA ALA A 41 4.66 -1.58 1.79
C ALA A 41 6.04 -1.41 1.15
N SER A 42 7.04 -2.19 1.59
CA SER A 42 8.40 -2.09 1.02
C SER A 42 8.43 -2.41 -0.48
N LEU A 43 7.67 -3.42 -0.93
CA LEU A 43 7.61 -3.78 -2.36
C LEU A 43 6.95 -2.66 -3.17
N LEU A 44 5.82 -2.13 -2.69
CA LEU A 44 5.10 -1.04 -3.34
C LEU A 44 5.94 0.24 -3.43
N TRP A 45 6.69 0.57 -2.38
CA TRP A 45 7.64 1.69 -2.41
C TRP A 45 8.70 1.53 -3.51
N ILE A 46 9.26 0.33 -3.66
CA ILE A 46 10.23 0.03 -4.72
C ILE A 46 9.60 0.16 -6.10
N ILE A 47 8.38 -0.36 -6.29
CA ILE A 47 7.68 -0.29 -7.59
C ILE A 47 7.40 1.16 -7.98
N ARG A 48 6.87 1.97 -7.06
CA ARG A 48 6.62 3.41 -7.29
C ARG A 48 7.92 4.14 -7.66
N GLY A 49 8.98 3.94 -6.89
CA GLY A 49 10.29 4.55 -7.18
C GLY A 49 10.89 4.07 -8.50
N GLY A 50 10.68 2.80 -8.87
CA GLY A 50 11.10 2.25 -10.14
C GLY A 50 10.38 2.88 -11.33
N ILE A 51 9.06 3.05 -11.24
CA ILE A 51 8.26 3.76 -12.26
C ILE A 51 8.83 5.17 -12.50
N ASP A 52 9.02 5.95 -11.42
CA ASP A 52 9.53 7.32 -11.52
C ASP A 52 10.96 7.36 -12.10
N TYR A 53 11.83 6.42 -11.70
CA TYR A 53 13.20 6.33 -12.20
C TYR A 53 13.24 6.03 -13.71
N PHE A 54 12.47 5.05 -14.18
CA PHE A 54 12.50 4.66 -15.60
C PHE A 54 11.72 5.62 -16.50
N ASP A 55 10.68 6.28 -16.00
CA ASP A 55 9.99 7.33 -16.75
C ASP A 55 10.88 8.57 -16.95
N SER A 56 11.73 8.88 -15.97
CA SER A 56 12.71 9.97 -16.02
C SER A 56 14.08 9.58 -16.58
N LEU A 57 14.20 8.38 -17.17
CA LEU A 57 15.46 7.88 -17.71
C LEU A 57 15.99 8.82 -18.80
N ASN A 58 17.28 9.14 -18.75
CA ASN A 58 17.93 10.01 -19.74
C ASN A 58 18.95 9.23 -20.56
N ASP A 59 19.45 9.83 -21.64
CA ASP A 59 20.40 9.22 -22.58
C ASP A 59 21.80 8.97 -21.97
N LYS A 60 22.02 9.26 -20.68
CA LYS A 60 23.26 9.00 -19.94
C LYS A 60 23.11 7.93 -18.86
N PHE A 61 22.10 7.08 -18.93
CA PHE A 61 21.75 6.15 -17.85
C PHE A 61 22.81 5.09 -17.52
N LEU A 62 23.80 4.84 -18.41
CA LEU A 62 24.98 4.00 -18.11
C LEU A 62 26.27 4.83 -17.92
N GLY A 63 26.16 6.15 -17.79
CA GLY A 63 27.30 7.06 -17.61
C GLY A 63 28.24 7.07 -18.82
N ASP A 64 29.52 7.29 -18.54
CA ASP A 64 30.60 7.37 -19.54
C ASP A 64 31.22 6.00 -19.87
N GLY A 65 30.51 4.90 -19.55
CA GLY A 65 30.97 3.54 -19.80
C GLY A 65 31.91 2.98 -18.73
N ASN A 66 32.82 2.08 -19.12
CA ASN A 66 33.71 1.34 -18.20
C ASN A 66 35.18 1.32 -18.65
N ALA A 67 35.72 2.45 -19.14
CA ALA A 67 37.09 2.51 -19.68
C ALA A 67 38.19 2.00 -18.72
N SER A 68 37.99 2.16 -17.41
CA SER A 68 38.86 1.61 -16.35
C SER A 68 38.78 0.09 -16.18
N GLY A 69 37.80 -0.57 -16.80
CA GLY A 69 37.40 -1.95 -16.54
C GLY A 69 36.30 -2.09 -15.49
N ILE A 70 35.95 -1.01 -14.79
CA ILE A 70 34.89 -0.98 -13.78
C ILE A 70 33.71 -0.18 -14.34
N PRO A 71 32.46 -0.70 -14.27
CA PRO A 71 31.26 0.06 -14.64
C PRO A 71 31.14 1.40 -13.90
N SER A 72 30.49 2.36 -14.54
CA SER A 72 30.18 3.65 -13.93
C SER A 72 29.17 3.50 -12.79
N ILE A 73 29.11 4.51 -11.91
CA ILE A 73 28.11 4.56 -10.83
C ILE A 73 26.69 4.56 -11.41
N GLU A 74 26.50 5.21 -12.56
CA GLU A 74 25.25 5.25 -13.30
C GLU A 74 24.84 3.85 -13.79
N ALA A 75 25.78 3.08 -14.35
CA ALA A 75 25.52 1.71 -14.79
C ALA A 75 25.12 0.80 -13.61
N ASP A 76 25.81 0.92 -12.47
CA ASP A 76 25.44 0.18 -11.25
C ASP A 76 24.08 0.61 -10.73
N HIS A 77 23.77 1.91 -10.75
CA HIS A 77 22.49 2.43 -10.32
C HIS A 77 21.36 1.92 -11.21
N PHE A 78 21.54 1.95 -12.53
CA PHE A 78 20.60 1.40 -13.51
C PHE A 78 20.36 -0.11 -13.28
N ALA A 79 21.43 -0.89 -13.21
CA ALA A 79 21.36 -2.34 -13.02
C ALA A 79 20.65 -2.72 -11.70
N ASN A 80 20.93 -1.99 -10.61
CA ASN A 80 20.26 -2.22 -9.33
C ASN A 80 18.77 -1.83 -9.34
N ASN A 81 18.39 -0.77 -10.03
CA ASN A 81 16.97 -0.38 -10.13
C ASN A 81 16.16 -1.38 -10.97
N ILE A 82 16.71 -1.92 -12.06
CA ILE A 82 16.08 -3.03 -12.80
C ILE A 82 15.86 -4.21 -11.86
N TYR A 83 16.93 -4.65 -11.18
CA TYR A 83 16.86 -5.80 -10.29
C TYR A 83 15.82 -5.65 -9.19
N ARG A 84 15.80 -4.50 -8.51
CA ARG A 84 14.86 -4.23 -7.42
C ARG A 84 13.42 -4.18 -7.92
N LEU A 85 13.17 -3.49 -9.02
CA LEU A 85 11.83 -3.36 -9.60
C LEU A 85 11.27 -4.74 -9.99
N ILE A 86 12.01 -5.50 -10.78
CA ILE A 86 11.54 -6.80 -11.29
C ILE A 86 11.33 -7.79 -10.15
N ASN A 87 12.24 -7.86 -9.17
CA ASN A 87 12.03 -8.74 -8.01
C ASN A 87 10.86 -8.29 -7.12
N ALA A 88 10.63 -6.98 -7.00
CA ALA A 88 9.50 -6.47 -6.24
C ALA A 88 8.18 -6.83 -6.92
N ILE A 89 8.10 -6.70 -8.25
CA ILE A 89 6.97 -7.14 -9.06
C ILE A 89 6.75 -8.64 -8.94
N ASP A 90 7.81 -9.46 -9.10
CA ASP A 90 7.69 -10.92 -8.99
C ASP A 90 7.23 -11.36 -7.59
N TYR A 91 7.75 -10.72 -6.54
CA TYR A 91 7.36 -11.09 -5.19
C TYR A 91 5.94 -10.63 -4.86
N LEU A 92 5.58 -9.38 -5.21
CA LEU A 92 4.23 -8.88 -5.04
C LEU A 92 3.23 -9.70 -5.87
N GLY A 93 3.60 -10.07 -7.10
CA GLY A 93 2.85 -10.99 -7.94
C GLY A 93 2.61 -12.33 -7.27
N ARG A 94 3.62 -12.94 -6.63
CA ARG A 94 3.40 -14.17 -5.83
C ARG A 94 2.44 -13.97 -4.66
N LEU A 95 2.51 -12.84 -3.95
CA LEU A 95 1.58 -12.54 -2.85
C LEU A 95 0.14 -12.37 -3.36
N TRP A 96 -0.03 -11.71 -4.51
CA TRP A 96 -1.32 -11.49 -5.16
C TRP A 96 -1.75 -12.64 -6.08
N LYS A 97 -0.97 -13.72 -6.15
CA LYS A 97 -1.13 -14.86 -7.08
C LYS A 97 -1.24 -14.44 -8.55
N ILE A 98 -0.56 -13.37 -8.94
CA ILE A 98 -0.42 -12.89 -10.31
C ILE A 98 0.89 -13.44 -10.89
N LYS A 99 0.82 -13.95 -12.11
CA LYS A 99 2.00 -14.35 -12.87
C LYS A 99 2.12 -13.48 -14.12
N VAL A 100 3.24 -12.78 -14.25
CA VAL A 100 3.59 -12.01 -15.44
C VAL A 100 4.73 -12.69 -16.14
N GLU A 101 4.59 -12.88 -17.45
CA GLU A 101 5.67 -13.41 -18.27
C GLU A 101 6.69 -12.32 -18.60
N LYS A 102 7.97 -12.69 -18.53
CA LYS A 102 9.07 -11.85 -18.97
C LYS A 102 9.28 -12.10 -20.46
N ASN A 103 9.12 -11.07 -21.29
CA ASN A 103 9.43 -11.15 -22.71
C ASN A 103 10.95 -11.20 -22.93
N ASP A 104 11.38 -11.51 -24.16
CA ASP A 104 12.81 -11.69 -24.47
C ASP A 104 13.60 -10.38 -24.36
N GLU A 105 12.96 -9.24 -24.64
CA GLU A 105 13.54 -7.90 -24.46
C GLU A 105 13.89 -7.63 -22.99
N LEU A 106 12.99 -7.97 -22.06
CA LEU A 106 13.23 -7.82 -20.62
C LEU A 106 14.28 -8.81 -20.12
N LYS A 107 14.27 -10.06 -20.60
CA LYS A 107 15.33 -11.04 -20.27
C LYS A 107 16.71 -10.52 -20.70
N MET A 108 16.81 -9.90 -21.88
CA MET A 108 18.04 -9.26 -22.33
C MET A 108 18.49 -8.14 -21.39
N LEU A 109 17.58 -7.28 -20.92
CA LEU A 109 17.90 -6.26 -19.91
C LEU A 109 18.35 -6.86 -18.57
N LEU A 110 17.77 -7.99 -18.15
CA LEU A 110 18.17 -8.70 -16.93
C LEU A 110 19.56 -9.35 -17.07
N ASP A 111 19.90 -9.85 -18.25
CA ASP A 111 21.24 -10.34 -18.57
C ASP A 111 22.26 -9.20 -18.55
N ILE A 112 21.95 -8.05 -19.17
CA ILE A 112 22.80 -6.85 -19.13
C ILE A 112 23.02 -6.40 -17.69
N ARG A 113 21.96 -6.33 -16.89
CA ARG A 113 22.04 -6.05 -15.45
C ARG A 113 22.99 -7.02 -14.76
N THR A 114 22.92 -8.30 -15.08
CA THR A 114 23.74 -9.35 -14.45
C THR A 114 25.19 -9.19 -14.83
N LEU A 115 25.48 -8.92 -16.11
CA LEU A 115 26.82 -8.64 -16.61
C LEU A 115 27.46 -7.40 -15.96
N ILE A 116 26.68 -6.33 -15.73
CA ILE A 116 27.17 -5.14 -15.04
C ILE A 116 27.55 -5.46 -13.59
N VAL A 117 26.61 -6.01 -12.82
CA VAL A 117 26.78 -6.22 -11.37
C VAL A 117 27.78 -7.33 -11.04
N HIS A 118 27.84 -8.37 -11.86
CA HIS A 118 28.68 -9.55 -11.64
C HIS A 118 29.90 -9.58 -12.57
N SER A 119 30.31 -8.43 -13.11
CA SER A 119 31.53 -8.34 -13.91
C SER A 119 32.75 -8.85 -13.12
N GLY A 120 33.50 -9.79 -13.71
CA GLY A 120 34.63 -10.47 -13.06
C GLY A 120 34.29 -11.75 -12.28
N GLU A 121 33.02 -12.13 -12.21
CA GLU A 121 32.56 -13.46 -11.74
C GLU A 121 32.33 -14.38 -12.94
N GLN A 122 32.57 -15.70 -12.81
CA GLN A 122 32.25 -16.63 -13.89
C GLN A 122 30.73 -16.70 -14.13
N LEU A 123 30.25 -16.26 -15.30
CA LEU A 123 28.83 -16.29 -15.65
C LEU A 123 28.58 -17.35 -16.72
N SER A 124 27.92 -18.44 -16.34
CA SER A 124 27.67 -19.57 -17.24
C SER A 124 26.24 -19.63 -17.80
N LYS A 125 25.36 -18.70 -17.41
CA LYS A 125 23.94 -18.70 -17.80
C LYS A 125 23.45 -17.26 -17.97
N LEU A 126 23.20 -16.87 -19.20
CA LEU A 126 22.44 -15.69 -19.59
C LEU A 126 21.14 -16.20 -20.23
N GLU A 127 19.99 -15.69 -19.80
CA GLU A 127 18.68 -16.24 -20.20
C GLU A 127 18.31 -15.96 -21.66
N SER A 128 18.86 -14.88 -22.23
CA SER A 128 18.53 -14.38 -23.56
C SER A 128 19.56 -14.69 -24.64
N LEU A 129 20.78 -15.10 -24.25
CA LEU A 129 21.85 -15.43 -25.19
C LEU A 129 22.06 -16.95 -25.26
N GLU A 130 21.64 -17.57 -26.37
CA GLU A 130 21.81 -19.00 -26.64
C GLU A 130 23.26 -19.32 -27.09
N LEU A 131 24.21 -19.26 -26.15
CA LEU A 131 25.63 -19.47 -26.43
C LEU A 131 26.08 -20.91 -26.13
N GLU A 132 25.65 -21.85 -26.97
CA GLU A 132 25.98 -23.28 -26.79
C GLU A 132 27.51 -23.53 -26.76
N GLY A 133 27.97 -24.21 -25.72
CA GLY A 133 29.39 -24.59 -25.55
C GLY A 133 30.30 -23.50 -24.98
N TYR A 134 29.81 -22.27 -24.82
CA TYR A 134 30.51 -21.21 -24.08
C TYR A 134 30.25 -21.36 -22.59
N LYS A 135 31.29 -21.17 -21.78
CA LYS A 135 31.32 -21.51 -20.33
C LYS A 135 31.44 -20.30 -19.43
N ASP A 136 31.74 -19.16 -20.01
CA ASP A 136 31.90 -17.91 -19.31
C ASP A 136 31.53 -16.74 -20.23
N SER A 137 30.75 -15.81 -19.70
CA SER A 137 30.31 -14.58 -20.34
C SER A 137 30.73 -13.41 -19.46
N GLN A 138 31.53 -12.51 -19.99
CA GLN A 138 32.03 -11.36 -19.26
C GLN A 138 31.56 -10.06 -19.89
N LEU A 139 31.31 -9.06 -19.03
CA LEU A 139 31.17 -7.69 -19.51
C LEU A 139 32.53 -7.24 -20.07
N GLY A 140 32.55 -6.96 -21.37
CA GLY A 140 33.70 -6.39 -22.04
C GLY A 140 33.76 -4.87 -21.82
N ARG A 141 33.17 -4.12 -22.75
CA ARG A 141 33.16 -2.66 -22.73
C ARG A 141 31.76 -2.09 -22.86
N ILE A 142 31.50 -1.00 -22.15
CA ILE A 142 30.32 -0.16 -22.35
C ILE A 142 30.83 1.11 -23.05
N PHE A 143 30.35 1.35 -24.25
CA PHE A 143 30.65 2.56 -25.01
C PHE A 143 29.44 3.48 -25.00
N SER A 144 29.62 4.73 -24.58
CA SER A 144 28.65 5.79 -24.83
C SER A 144 28.85 6.36 -26.23
N ARG A 145 27.76 6.65 -26.94
CA ARG A 145 27.82 7.40 -28.21
C ARG A 145 28.48 8.78 -28.04
N ARG A 146 28.42 9.36 -26.84
CA ARG A 146 28.98 10.69 -26.55
C ARG A 146 30.51 10.72 -26.63
N ASP A 147 31.18 9.59 -26.46
CA ASP A 147 32.65 9.49 -26.58
C ASP A 147 33.16 9.52 -28.03
N ARG A 148 32.27 9.76 -29.01
CA ARG A 148 32.57 10.04 -30.43
C ARG A 148 33.62 9.12 -31.05
N ASN A 149 33.67 7.85 -30.64
CA ASN A 149 34.44 6.86 -31.38
C ASN A 149 33.55 6.28 -32.49
N PRO A 150 33.72 6.72 -33.76
CA PRO A 150 32.81 6.36 -34.84
C PRO A 150 32.87 4.88 -35.20
N PHE A 151 33.86 4.13 -34.71
CA PHE A 151 34.03 2.71 -35.01
C PHE A 151 32.99 1.81 -34.35
N TYR A 152 32.37 2.24 -33.24
CA TYR A 152 31.41 1.41 -32.51
C TYR A 152 29.94 1.68 -32.87
N PHE A 153 29.61 2.75 -33.60
CA PHE A 153 28.23 3.14 -33.92
C PHE A 153 28.04 3.39 -35.42
N LEU A 154 28.36 2.39 -36.24
CA LEU A 154 28.27 2.49 -37.70
C LEU A 154 26.82 2.27 -38.21
N ASN A 155 26.48 2.95 -39.31
CA ASN A 155 25.26 2.71 -40.10
C ASN A 155 23.95 2.68 -39.27
N GLU A 156 23.31 1.52 -39.19
CA GLU A 156 21.99 1.28 -38.58
C GLU A 156 21.97 1.40 -37.05
N PHE A 157 23.14 1.44 -36.41
CA PHE A 157 23.32 1.66 -34.98
C PHE A 157 23.62 3.11 -34.64
N SER A 158 23.72 3.98 -35.64
CA SER A 158 24.09 5.40 -35.46
C SER A 158 23.13 6.19 -34.59
N ASN A 159 21.91 5.72 -34.35
CA ASN A 159 20.90 6.40 -33.52
C ASN A 159 20.80 5.84 -32.09
N MET A 160 21.66 4.90 -31.72
CA MET A 160 21.71 4.27 -30.39
C MET A 160 22.45 5.14 -29.39
N ASP A 161 22.22 4.92 -28.10
CA ASP A 161 22.88 5.67 -27.03
C ASP A 161 24.12 4.94 -26.51
N TYR A 162 24.05 3.60 -26.44
CA TYR A 162 25.11 2.74 -25.92
C TYR A 162 25.36 1.51 -26.80
N CYS A 163 26.60 1.01 -26.74
CA CYS A 163 27.01 -0.31 -27.22
C CYS A 163 27.68 -1.04 -26.06
N ILE A 164 27.17 -2.21 -25.69
CA ILE A 164 27.71 -3.07 -24.63
C ILE A 164 28.31 -4.31 -25.29
N GLN A 165 29.60 -4.51 -25.09
CA GLN A 165 30.29 -5.72 -25.54
C GLN A 165 30.25 -6.78 -24.45
N ILE A 166 30.00 -8.01 -24.86
CA ILE A 166 30.02 -9.22 -24.05
C ILE A 166 31.06 -10.14 -24.66
N TRP A 167 32.02 -10.57 -23.86
CA TRP A 167 33.05 -11.51 -24.28
C TRP A 167 32.70 -12.89 -23.75
N ASN A 168 32.64 -13.88 -24.63
CA ASN A 168 32.25 -15.24 -24.26
C ASN A 168 33.38 -16.21 -24.57
N ASP A 169 33.71 -17.09 -23.63
CA ASP A 169 34.81 -18.05 -23.76
C ASP A 169 34.32 -19.50 -23.64
N LYS A 170 34.79 -20.38 -24.53
CA LYS A 170 34.55 -21.84 -24.44
C LYS A 170 35.43 -22.53 -23.38
N HIS A 171 36.45 -21.84 -22.87
CA HIS A 171 37.54 -22.42 -22.08
C HIS A 171 38.18 -23.64 -22.76
N ASP A 172 38.55 -23.50 -24.04
CA ASP A 172 39.19 -24.56 -24.82
C ASP A 172 40.59 -24.91 -24.27
N LYS A 173 40.70 -26.13 -23.73
CA LYS A 173 41.93 -26.67 -23.13
C LYS A 173 42.84 -27.40 -24.11
N THR A 174 42.46 -27.53 -25.39
CA THR A 174 43.25 -28.24 -26.42
C THR A 174 44.46 -27.42 -26.91
N LYS A 175 44.59 -26.18 -26.43
CA LYS A 175 45.64 -25.21 -26.76
C LYS A 175 47.05 -25.76 -26.54
N LYS A 176 47.91 -25.62 -27.55
CA LYS A 176 49.37 -25.84 -27.45
C LYS A 176 50.11 -24.50 -27.65
N TYR A 177 51.02 -24.19 -26.73
CA TYR A 177 51.75 -22.90 -26.68
C TYR A 177 52.49 -22.53 -27.97
N ASN A 178 52.90 -23.52 -28.77
CA ASN A 178 53.61 -23.35 -30.03
C ASN A 178 52.72 -23.03 -31.24
N LEU A 179 51.39 -23.05 -31.10
CA LEU A 179 50.40 -22.74 -32.15
C LEU A 179 49.60 -21.46 -31.86
N SER A 180 49.96 -20.73 -30.80
CA SER A 180 49.18 -19.61 -30.23
C SER A 180 49.34 -18.28 -30.99
N LYS A 181 48.96 -18.26 -32.27
CA LYS A 181 48.60 -17.01 -32.95
C LYS A 181 47.09 -16.76 -32.82
N VAL A 182 46.68 -15.51 -33.00
CA VAL A 182 45.26 -15.06 -33.04
C VAL A 182 44.41 -16.01 -33.90
N ASP A 183 44.98 -16.51 -35.00
CA ASP A 183 44.34 -17.46 -35.93
C ASP A 183 43.84 -18.76 -35.27
N HIS A 184 44.53 -19.32 -34.25
CA HIS A 184 44.07 -20.55 -33.59
C HIS A 184 42.79 -20.34 -32.80
N HIS A 185 42.64 -19.18 -32.15
CA HIS A 185 41.45 -18.86 -31.36
C HIS A 185 40.24 -18.57 -32.25
N ILE A 186 40.48 -17.89 -33.39
CA ILE A 186 39.44 -17.63 -34.38
C ILE A 186 39.00 -18.93 -35.07
N ASN A 187 39.95 -19.75 -35.53
CA ASN A 187 39.64 -20.98 -36.27
C ASN A 187 38.95 -22.06 -35.44
N ASN A 188 39.16 -22.07 -34.11
CA ASN A 188 38.50 -23.01 -33.20
C ASN A 188 37.30 -22.38 -32.47
N GLU A 189 36.93 -21.14 -32.81
CA GLU A 189 35.86 -20.38 -32.14
C GLU A 189 36.02 -20.44 -30.61
N SER A 190 37.25 -20.28 -30.11
CA SER A 190 37.53 -20.41 -28.69
C SER A 190 36.82 -19.34 -27.86
N TYR A 191 36.50 -18.21 -28.49
CA TYR A 191 35.74 -17.10 -27.93
C TYR A 191 34.72 -16.57 -28.96
N TYR A 192 33.70 -15.87 -28.48
CA TYR A 192 32.66 -15.25 -29.30
C TYR A 192 32.17 -13.97 -28.63
N ASP A 193 32.32 -12.85 -29.32
CA ASP A 193 31.90 -11.56 -28.80
C ASP A 193 30.51 -11.18 -29.31
N VAL A 194 29.69 -10.58 -28.44
CA VAL A 194 28.35 -10.07 -28.77
C VAL A 194 28.30 -8.60 -28.39
N ASP A 195 27.87 -7.75 -29.32
CA ASP A 195 27.64 -6.34 -29.08
C ASP A 195 26.13 -6.07 -29.01
N ILE A 196 25.67 -5.51 -27.90
CA ILE A 196 24.28 -5.11 -27.70
C ILE A 196 24.15 -3.60 -27.75
N TYR A 197 23.30 -3.11 -28.64
CA TYR A 197 23.02 -1.71 -28.82
C TYR A 197 21.73 -1.32 -28.11
N LEU A 198 21.82 -0.29 -27.29
CA LEU A 198 20.73 0.20 -26.45
C LEU A 198 20.40 1.65 -26.80
N LYS A 199 19.11 1.95 -26.70
CA LYS A 199 18.59 3.32 -26.74
C LYS A 199 17.67 3.53 -25.55
N MET A 200 17.81 4.68 -24.89
CA MET A 200 17.08 5.03 -23.68
C MET A 200 15.57 4.85 -23.84
N THR A 201 15.02 5.28 -24.97
CA THR A 201 13.57 5.19 -25.22
C THR A 201 13.09 3.74 -25.23
N ASP A 202 13.83 2.85 -25.88
CA ASP A 202 13.48 1.43 -25.94
C ASP A 202 13.60 0.78 -24.55
N VAL A 203 14.64 1.11 -23.78
CA VAL A 203 14.80 0.62 -22.40
C VAL A 203 13.67 1.07 -21.49
N ARG A 204 13.30 2.36 -21.56
CA ARG A 204 12.16 2.93 -20.83
C ARG A 204 10.88 2.15 -21.17
N ASP A 205 10.62 1.96 -22.46
CA ASP A 205 9.38 1.36 -22.91
C ASP A 205 9.29 -0.13 -22.52
N ILE A 206 10.37 -0.91 -22.67
CA ILE A 206 10.41 -2.33 -22.25
C ILE A 206 10.03 -2.46 -20.77
N ILE A 207 10.61 -1.62 -19.91
CA ILE A 207 10.41 -1.71 -18.46
C ILE A 207 9.02 -1.24 -18.06
N LEU A 208 8.59 -0.08 -18.55
CA LEU A 208 7.28 0.47 -18.17
C LEU A 208 6.12 -0.35 -18.75
N CYS A 209 6.26 -0.91 -19.95
CA CYS A 209 5.29 -1.88 -20.48
C CYS A 209 5.25 -3.18 -19.65
N HIS A 210 6.37 -3.63 -19.07
CA HIS A 210 6.33 -4.78 -18.17
C HIS A 210 5.57 -4.47 -16.87
N VAL A 211 5.74 -3.26 -16.31
CA VAL A 211 4.94 -2.80 -15.17
C VAL A 211 3.45 -2.74 -15.55
N GLU A 212 3.14 -2.19 -16.72
CA GLU A 212 1.77 -2.13 -17.23
C GLU A 212 1.14 -3.53 -17.36
N ASN A 213 1.86 -4.47 -17.97
CA ASN A 213 1.42 -5.87 -18.08
C ASN A 213 1.14 -6.50 -16.70
N PHE A 214 1.97 -6.20 -15.70
CA PHE A 214 1.72 -6.62 -14.32
C PHE A 214 0.41 -6.04 -13.75
N LEU A 215 0.13 -4.77 -14.04
CA LEU A 215 -1.09 -4.12 -13.60
C LEU A 215 -2.32 -4.59 -14.39
N ASP A 216 -2.17 -5.09 -15.61
CA ASP A 216 -3.26 -5.64 -16.42
C ASP A 216 -3.57 -7.12 -16.17
N CYS A 217 -2.64 -7.89 -15.59
CA CYS A 217 -2.93 -9.28 -15.25
C CYS A 217 -3.93 -9.39 -14.10
N ASP A 218 -5.09 -9.99 -14.35
CA ASP A 218 -6.04 -10.31 -13.28
C ASP A 218 -5.45 -11.40 -12.36
N GLY A 219 -5.39 -11.12 -11.06
CA GLY A 219 -5.13 -12.16 -10.06
C GLY A 219 -6.38 -13.00 -9.83
N GLU A 220 -6.25 -14.13 -9.15
CA GLU A 220 -7.41 -14.68 -8.44
C GLU A 220 -7.87 -13.57 -7.49
N SER A 221 -9.09 -13.03 -7.69
CA SER A 221 -9.73 -12.23 -6.68
C SER A 221 -9.72 -13.07 -5.41
N ILE A 222 -8.90 -12.68 -4.44
CA ILE A 222 -8.96 -13.30 -3.12
C ILE A 222 -10.26 -12.78 -2.56
N VAL A 223 -11.32 -13.55 -2.81
CA VAL A 223 -12.63 -13.37 -2.22
C VAL A 223 -12.35 -13.15 -0.74
N ASN A 224 -12.64 -11.93 -0.25
CA ASN A 224 -12.66 -11.65 1.17
C ASN A 224 -13.39 -12.84 1.81
N GLU A 225 -12.73 -13.53 2.76
CA GLU A 225 -13.33 -14.69 3.43
C GLU A 225 -14.81 -14.39 3.65
N GLU A 226 -15.67 -15.26 3.09
CA GLU A 226 -17.13 -15.10 3.12
C GLU A 226 -17.48 -14.52 4.48
N SER A 227 -18.04 -13.31 4.46
CA SER A 227 -18.55 -12.72 5.68
C SER A 227 -19.48 -13.80 6.23
N LYS A 228 -19.16 -14.33 7.42
CA LYS A 228 -20.03 -15.35 8.01
C LYS A 228 -21.37 -14.66 8.14
N VAL A 229 -22.33 -15.04 7.29
CA VAL A 229 -23.71 -14.58 7.37
C VAL A 229 -24.10 -14.79 8.82
N LEU A 230 -24.20 -13.69 9.56
CA LEU A 230 -24.50 -13.81 10.97
C LEU A 230 -25.93 -14.32 11.06
N PRO A 231 -26.24 -15.14 12.06
CA PRO A 231 -27.59 -15.67 12.21
C PRO A 231 -28.58 -14.50 12.26
N ASP A 232 -29.75 -14.65 11.64
CA ASP A 232 -30.83 -13.66 11.73
C ASP A 232 -31.35 -13.59 13.17
N ILE A 233 -30.69 -12.73 13.94
CA ILE A 233 -30.92 -12.54 15.37
C ILE A 233 -31.20 -11.09 15.69
N LYS A 234 -31.53 -10.25 14.70
CA LYS A 234 -31.81 -8.82 14.92
C LYS A 234 -32.79 -8.64 16.08
N ASN A 235 -33.91 -9.36 16.05
CA ASN A 235 -34.94 -9.33 17.10
C ASN A 235 -34.47 -9.85 18.49
N LYS A 236 -33.32 -10.53 18.56
CA LYS A 236 -32.71 -10.99 19.82
C LYS A 236 -31.69 -10.00 20.38
N VAL A 237 -31.04 -9.21 19.51
CA VAL A 237 -30.02 -8.21 19.92
C VAL A 237 -30.57 -6.79 19.94
N ILE A 238 -31.64 -6.52 19.21
CA ILE A 238 -32.38 -5.25 19.15
C ILE A 238 -33.85 -5.64 19.22
N ASN A 239 -34.46 -5.41 20.38
CA ASN A 239 -35.89 -5.59 20.53
C ASN A 239 -36.56 -4.24 20.35
N GLU A 240 -37.15 -4.01 19.18
CA GLU A 240 -37.80 -2.75 18.82
C GLU A 240 -39.07 -2.50 19.66
N ASP A 241 -39.78 -3.55 20.08
CA ASP A 241 -41.04 -3.44 20.84
C ASP A 241 -40.84 -2.89 22.26
N ILE A 242 -39.77 -3.29 22.94
CA ILE A 242 -39.40 -2.74 24.27
C ILE A 242 -38.25 -1.72 24.20
N GLY A 243 -37.67 -1.55 23.01
CA GLY A 243 -36.53 -0.67 22.71
C GLY A 243 -35.27 -1.00 23.51
N SER A 244 -34.97 -2.28 23.70
CA SER A 244 -33.78 -2.79 24.38
C SER A 244 -32.72 -3.27 23.38
N ILE A 245 -31.45 -2.95 23.63
CA ILE A 245 -30.32 -3.33 22.78
C ILE A 245 -29.31 -4.12 23.60
N ASP A 246 -28.89 -5.28 23.10
CA ASP A 246 -27.78 -6.06 23.64
C ASP A 246 -26.47 -5.68 22.93
N PHE A 247 -25.89 -4.55 23.36
CA PHE A 247 -24.65 -4.01 22.81
C PHE A 247 -23.48 -5.01 22.92
N ASP A 248 -23.40 -5.76 24.02
CA ASP A 248 -22.31 -6.70 24.23
C ASP A 248 -22.39 -7.86 23.24
N LYS A 249 -23.60 -8.34 22.94
CA LYS A 249 -23.79 -9.38 21.94
C LYS A 249 -23.49 -8.89 20.53
N ILE A 250 -23.89 -7.65 20.19
CA ILE A 250 -23.55 -7.03 18.90
C ILE A 250 -22.02 -6.92 18.78
N ALA A 251 -21.34 -6.38 19.79
CA ALA A 251 -19.90 -6.27 19.81
C ALA A 251 -19.21 -7.65 19.68
N GLU A 252 -19.69 -8.67 20.40
CA GLU A 252 -19.17 -10.05 20.29
C GLU A 252 -19.30 -10.61 18.86
N LEU A 253 -20.35 -10.25 18.14
CA LEU A 253 -20.60 -10.73 16.78
C LEU A 253 -19.78 -9.95 15.74
N VAL A 254 -19.71 -8.63 15.88
CA VAL A 254 -18.89 -7.76 15.01
C VAL A 254 -17.41 -8.04 15.21
N SER A 255 -16.96 -8.35 16.44
CA SER A 255 -15.55 -8.68 16.74
C SER A 255 -15.00 -9.90 16.00
N LYS A 256 -15.87 -10.73 15.40
CA LYS A 256 -15.49 -11.92 14.63
C LYS A 256 -15.15 -11.58 13.17
N ASN A 257 -15.37 -10.34 12.75
CA ASN A 257 -15.07 -9.84 11.41
C ASN A 257 -14.22 -8.56 11.52
N LEU A 258 -13.60 -8.17 10.41
CA LEU A 258 -12.74 -6.98 10.33
C LEU A 258 -13.46 -5.74 9.81
N ARG A 259 -14.73 -5.88 9.45
CA ARG A 259 -15.64 -4.78 9.14
C ARG A 259 -16.40 -4.36 10.40
N GLY A 260 -16.84 -3.11 10.48
CA GLY A 260 -17.75 -2.65 11.53
C GLY A 260 -17.09 -1.86 12.67
N GLY A 261 -15.86 -1.38 12.46
CA GLY A 261 -15.20 -0.47 13.40
C GLY A 261 -14.91 -1.08 14.78
N TYR A 262 -14.89 -2.40 14.91
CA TYR A 262 -14.44 -3.08 16.12
C TYR A 262 -12.94 -3.36 16.01
N VAL A 263 -12.16 -2.87 16.97
CA VAL A 263 -10.70 -3.01 16.98
C VAL A 263 -10.23 -3.53 18.34
N LYS A 264 -9.21 -4.38 18.34
CA LYS A 264 -8.51 -4.79 19.56
C LYS A 264 -7.09 -4.24 19.56
N GLU A 265 -6.82 -3.28 20.45
CA GLU A 265 -5.51 -2.64 20.58
C GLU A 265 -4.94 -2.89 21.98
N ASN A 266 -3.70 -3.40 22.06
CA ASN A 266 -3.05 -3.71 23.34
C ASN A 266 -3.89 -4.58 24.30
N GLY A 267 -4.73 -5.47 23.75
CA GLY A 267 -5.62 -6.32 24.53
C GLY A 267 -6.96 -5.68 24.92
N MET A 268 -7.16 -4.39 24.64
CA MET A 268 -8.40 -3.66 24.90
C MET A 268 -9.32 -3.68 23.68
N ASP A 269 -10.62 -3.88 23.94
CA ASP A 269 -11.65 -3.93 22.90
C ASP A 269 -12.24 -2.52 22.70
N HIS A 270 -12.11 -1.97 21.49
CA HIS A 270 -12.58 -0.65 21.07
C HIS A 270 -13.73 -0.78 20.08
N TRP A 271 -14.83 -0.06 20.34
CA TRP A 271 -15.97 0.03 19.44
C TRP A 271 -16.85 1.23 19.83
N ASN A 272 -17.19 2.09 18.86
CA ASN A 272 -18.00 3.29 19.12
C ASN A 272 -19.40 2.98 19.69
N GLY A 273 -19.93 1.78 19.42
CA GLY A 273 -21.18 1.32 20.04
C GLY A 273 -21.12 1.22 21.57
N PHE A 274 -19.94 1.09 22.18
CA PHE A 274 -19.79 1.16 23.63
C PHE A 274 -20.06 2.58 24.18
N GLY A 275 -19.74 3.64 23.44
CA GLY A 275 -20.09 5.01 23.81
C GLY A 275 -21.61 5.24 23.79
N LEU A 276 -22.29 4.69 22.77
CA LEU A 276 -23.77 4.71 22.71
C LEU A 276 -24.40 3.89 23.85
N LYS A 277 -23.84 2.72 24.18
CA LYS A 277 -24.25 1.91 25.33
C LYS A 277 -24.17 2.73 26.63
N ARG A 278 -23.06 3.41 26.86
CA ARG A 278 -22.85 4.26 28.05
C ARG A 278 -23.91 5.35 28.15
N LEU A 279 -24.18 6.09 27.06
CA LEU A 279 -25.22 7.13 27.07
C LEU A 279 -26.62 6.53 27.32
N TYR A 280 -26.93 5.41 26.68
CA TYR A 280 -28.21 4.71 26.86
C TYR A 280 -28.42 4.28 28.31
N GLU A 281 -27.44 3.61 28.93
CA GLU A 281 -27.52 3.20 30.33
C GLU A 281 -27.54 4.39 31.29
N TYR A 282 -26.76 5.42 31.00
CA TYR A 282 -26.75 6.66 31.77
C TYR A 282 -28.14 7.30 31.80
N SER A 283 -28.78 7.44 30.62
CA SER A 283 -30.09 8.08 30.55
C SER A 283 -31.17 7.31 31.30
N GLN A 284 -31.10 5.98 31.35
CA GLN A 284 -32.07 5.16 32.09
C GLN A 284 -31.88 5.23 33.61
N ARG A 285 -30.65 5.33 34.10
CA ARG A 285 -30.34 5.36 35.54
C ARG A 285 -30.62 6.72 36.19
N ARG A 286 -30.54 7.80 35.42
CA ARG A 286 -30.68 9.18 35.91
C ARG A 286 -32.13 9.61 36.07
N LEU A 287 -32.49 10.08 37.26
CA LEU A 287 -33.85 10.54 37.59
C LEU A 287 -34.08 12.01 37.20
N ASP A 288 -33.02 12.79 37.10
CA ASP A 288 -33.00 14.22 36.77
C ASP A 288 -33.09 14.51 35.27
N ILE A 289 -32.90 13.51 34.42
CA ILE A 289 -33.14 13.60 32.97
C ILE A 289 -34.64 13.42 32.71
N SER A 290 -35.23 14.35 31.95
CA SER A 290 -36.64 14.29 31.58
C SER A 290 -36.97 13.05 30.73
N ASP A 291 -38.21 12.58 30.84
CA ASP A 291 -38.67 11.42 30.06
C ASP A 291 -38.61 11.68 28.55
N GLU A 292 -38.77 12.95 28.13
CA GLU A 292 -38.64 13.35 26.73
C GLU A 292 -37.20 13.19 26.22
N VAL A 293 -36.19 13.65 26.98
CA VAL A 293 -34.77 13.44 26.64
C VAL A 293 -34.43 11.95 26.62
N LYS A 294 -34.90 11.18 27.60
CA LYS A 294 -34.70 9.72 27.63
C LYS A 294 -35.26 9.05 26.39
N ASN A 295 -36.45 9.44 25.94
CA ASN A 295 -37.07 8.91 24.74
C ASN A 295 -36.27 9.27 23.48
N ILE A 296 -35.81 10.51 23.34
CA ILE A 296 -34.97 10.92 22.18
C ILE A 296 -33.66 10.12 22.12
N ILE A 297 -32.97 9.98 23.25
CA ILE A 297 -31.75 9.17 23.34
C ILE A 297 -32.05 7.73 22.92
N LYS A 298 -33.10 7.14 23.48
CA LYS A 298 -33.52 5.76 23.21
C LYS A 298 -33.86 5.55 21.74
N GLU A 299 -34.73 6.37 21.16
CA GLU A 299 -35.18 6.24 19.77
C GLU A 299 -34.02 6.42 18.80
N ARG A 300 -33.17 7.42 19.03
CA ARG A 300 -32.06 7.73 18.12
C ARG A 300 -30.98 6.66 18.13
N ILE A 301 -30.65 6.13 19.30
CA ILE A 301 -29.70 5.02 19.43
C ILE A 301 -30.31 3.74 18.82
N ASN A 302 -31.58 3.42 19.09
CA ASN A 302 -32.25 2.26 18.49
C ASN A 302 -32.25 2.34 16.96
N ALA A 303 -32.67 3.47 16.38
CA ALA A 303 -32.70 3.65 14.94
C ALA A 303 -31.30 3.53 14.33
N ARG A 304 -30.28 4.12 14.97
CA ARG A 304 -28.90 4.08 14.47
C ARG A 304 -28.30 2.67 14.52
N ILE A 305 -28.46 1.97 15.65
CA ILE A 305 -27.94 0.60 15.83
C ILE A 305 -28.71 -0.39 14.96
N SER A 306 -30.03 -0.23 14.80
CA SER A 306 -30.85 -1.05 13.89
C SER A 306 -30.38 -0.92 12.45
N LYS A 307 -30.19 0.31 11.97
CA LYS A 307 -29.63 0.56 10.63
C LYS A 307 -28.21 0.01 10.48
N TYR A 308 -27.36 0.26 11.47
CA TYR A 308 -25.98 -0.25 11.46
C TYR A 308 -25.96 -1.78 11.35
N TRP A 309 -26.81 -2.48 12.09
CA TRP A 309 -26.91 -3.94 12.03
C TRP A 309 -27.36 -4.42 10.65
N ASP A 310 -28.39 -3.80 10.07
CA ASP A 310 -28.88 -4.15 8.73
C ASP A 310 -27.81 -3.94 7.65
N ASP A 311 -27.13 -2.78 7.67
CA ASP A 311 -26.08 -2.43 6.71
C ASP A 311 -24.81 -3.28 6.90
N TYR A 312 -24.54 -3.72 8.13
CA TYR A 312 -23.45 -4.64 8.46
C TYR A 312 -23.68 -6.04 7.87
N GLN A 313 -24.92 -6.53 7.83
CA GLN A 313 -25.26 -7.81 7.17
C GLN A 313 -25.23 -7.72 5.64
N ASN A 314 -25.27 -6.51 5.06
CA ASN A 314 -25.27 -6.33 3.62
C ASN A 314 -23.84 -6.37 3.06
N GLU A 315 -23.49 -7.47 2.40
CA GLU A 315 -22.16 -7.71 1.82
C GLU A 315 -21.82 -6.77 0.66
N ASN A 316 -22.81 -6.10 0.05
CA ASN A 316 -22.56 -5.14 -1.03
C ASN A 316 -22.09 -3.77 -0.54
N LEU A 317 -22.19 -3.52 0.76
CA LEU A 317 -21.75 -2.27 1.38
C LEU A 317 -20.31 -2.43 1.89
N THR A 318 -19.51 -1.39 1.74
CA THR A 318 -18.14 -1.33 2.28
C THR A 318 -18.16 -0.93 3.77
N GLU A 319 -17.00 -0.85 4.41
CA GLU A 319 -16.89 -0.31 5.78
C GLU A 319 -17.26 1.18 5.85
N ASP A 320 -16.85 1.96 4.85
CA ASP A 320 -17.14 3.40 4.77
C ASP A 320 -18.64 3.70 4.57
N ASP A 321 -19.39 2.71 4.05
CA ASP A 321 -20.84 2.81 3.87
C ASP A 321 -21.63 2.55 5.17
N LEU A 322 -20.98 2.05 6.22
CA LEU A 322 -21.67 1.72 7.47
C LEU A 322 -22.09 2.98 8.23
N PRO A 323 -23.28 2.97 8.88
CA PRO A 323 -23.69 4.06 9.74
C PRO A 323 -22.69 4.30 10.87
N ASP A 324 -22.17 5.53 10.95
CA ASP A 324 -21.28 5.92 12.03
C ASP A 324 -21.99 5.82 13.39
N LEU A 325 -21.32 5.17 14.33
CA LEU A 325 -21.75 4.94 15.71
C LEU A 325 -21.13 5.93 16.71
N ASP A 326 -20.25 6.83 16.26
CA ASP A 326 -19.68 7.87 17.12
C ASP A 326 -20.81 8.76 17.66
N ILE A 327 -20.93 8.81 18.99
CA ILE A 327 -21.93 9.61 19.71
C ILE A 327 -21.95 11.08 19.26
N ARG A 328 -20.79 11.65 18.89
CA ARG A 328 -20.66 13.03 18.40
C ARG A 328 -21.36 13.21 17.06
N SER A 329 -21.23 12.23 16.18
CA SER A 329 -21.89 12.19 14.87
C SER A 329 -23.39 11.95 15.03
N VAL A 330 -23.76 10.98 15.86
CA VAL A 330 -25.16 10.58 16.11
C VAL A 330 -25.98 11.74 16.70
N PHE A 331 -25.43 12.52 17.63
CA PHE A 331 -26.12 13.61 18.33
C PHE A 331 -25.64 15.02 17.94
N SER A 332 -24.94 15.15 16.81
CA SER A 332 -24.33 16.41 16.36
C SER A 332 -25.32 17.58 16.27
N ASP A 333 -26.57 17.33 15.92
CA ASP A 333 -27.66 18.30 15.79
C ASP A 333 -28.18 18.87 17.12
N PHE A 334 -27.94 18.18 18.23
CA PHE A 334 -28.29 18.65 19.57
C PHE A 334 -27.17 19.43 20.25
N THR A 335 -25.91 19.13 19.90
CA THR A 335 -24.75 19.69 20.58
C THR A 335 -24.58 21.19 20.27
N PRO A 336 -24.22 22.04 21.26
CA PRO A 336 -24.07 23.48 21.06
C PRO A 336 -22.84 23.82 20.21
N LYS A 337 -22.83 25.04 19.65
CA LYS A 337 -21.66 25.62 18.98
C LYS A 337 -20.83 26.45 19.96
N PHE A 338 -19.52 26.25 19.96
CA PHE A 338 -18.55 27.03 20.75
C PHE A 338 -17.21 27.12 20.02
N GLU A 339 -16.37 28.09 20.39
CA GLU A 339 -15.15 28.49 19.67
C GLU A 339 -14.22 27.31 19.40
N TYR A 340 -14.03 26.44 20.41
CA TYR A 340 -13.12 25.30 20.33
C TYR A 340 -13.82 23.95 20.08
N LYS A 341 -15.04 23.92 19.54
CA LYS A 341 -15.81 22.67 19.35
C LYS A 341 -15.05 21.60 18.56
N SER A 342 -14.54 21.94 17.38
CA SER A 342 -13.79 20.99 16.55
C SER A 342 -12.55 20.46 17.25
N TYR A 343 -11.93 21.25 18.12
CA TYR A 343 -10.73 20.85 18.86
C TYR A 343 -11.07 20.02 20.10
N LEU A 344 -11.91 20.54 20.99
CA LEU A 344 -12.22 19.88 22.26
C LEU A 344 -13.13 18.68 22.08
N GLU A 345 -14.28 18.84 21.42
CA GLU A 345 -15.22 17.74 21.16
C GLU A 345 -14.74 16.85 20.00
N GLY A 346 -14.29 17.46 18.91
CA GLY A 346 -13.92 16.75 17.67
C GLY A 346 -12.59 15.99 17.73
N GLU A 347 -11.60 16.49 18.47
CA GLU A 347 -10.27 15.85 18.52
C GLU A 347 -9.96 15.32 19.92
N LYS A 348 -10.13 16.13 20.97
CA LYS A 348 -9.59 15.84 22.30
C LYS A 348 -10.51 15.02 23.20
N LEU A 349 -11.80 14.96 22.91
CA LEU A 349 -12.77 14.27 23.77
C LEU A 349 -12.39 12.81 24.00
N PHE A 350 -12.10 12.05 22.94
CA PHE A 350 -11.71 10.63 23.07
C PHE A 350 -10.20 10.39 23.00
N GLN A 351 -9.38 11.44 22.87
CA GLN A 351 -7.92 11.31 22.92
C GLN A 351 -7.34 11.65 24.30
N ARG A 352 -7.96 12.60 25.01
CA ARG A 352 -7.41 13.23 26.22
C ARG A 352 -8.43 13.35 27.35
N VAL A 353 -9.71 13.60 27.05
CA VAL A 353 -10.72 13.76 28.11
C VAL A 353 -11.25 12.41 28.58
N ALA A 354 -11.79 11.58 27.69
CA ALA A 354 -12.34 10.26 28.01
C ALA A 354 -11.79 9.20 27.03
N PRO A 355 -10.50 8.82 27.12
CA PRO A 355 -9.87 7.90 26.16
C PRO A 355 -10.52 6.51 26.10
N PHE A 356 -11.14 6.09 27.18
CA PHE A 356 -11.77 4.78 27.34
C PHE A 356 -13.30 4.82 27.18
N PHE A 357 -13.87 5.94 26.71
CA PHE A 357 -15.31 6.09 26.52
C PHE A 357 -15.89 5.11 25.49
N ASN A 358 -15.07 4.67 24.52
CA ASN A 358 -15.46 3.70 23.49
C ASN A 358 -14.79 2.34 23.67
N THR A 359 -14.35 1.99 24.89
CA THR A 359 -13.81 0.67 25.21
C THR A 359 -14.81 -0.16 26.02
N LYS A 360 -14.65 -1.49 25.99
CA LYS A 360 -15.48 -2.42 26.75
C LYS A 360 -15.26 -2.30 28.27
N ASP A 361 -14.01 -2.16 28.69
CA ASP A 361 -13.62 -2.00 30.09
C ASP A 361 -13.37 -0.53 30.43
N GLN A 362 -13.66 -0.14 31.68
CA GLN A 362 -13.40 1.21 32.19
C GLN A 362 -11.97 1.33 32.71
N HIS A 363 -11.19 2.22 32.10
CA HIS A 363 -9.89 2.66 32.59
C HIS A 363 -9.88 4.18 32.68
N ASP A 364 -8.98 4.73 33.49
CA ASP A 364 -8.79 6.18 33.61
C ASP A 364 -7.38 6.55 33.15
N ALA A 365 -7.31 7.41 32.13
CA ALA A 365 -6.10 8.09 31.69
C ALA A 365 -6.46 9.53 31.28
N THR A 366 -7.45 10.12 31.95
CA THR A 366 -7.92 11.46 31.63
C THR A 366 -6.82 12.49 31.88
N ASP A 367 -6.59 13.32 30.88
CA ASP A 367 -5.77 14.52 30.98
C ASP A 367 -6.60 15.63 31.62
N ILE A 368 -6.23 15.95 32.87
CA ILE A 368 -6.97 16.89 33.73
C ILE A 368 -7.05 18.29 33.10
N ASP A 369 -6.01 18.74 32.39
CA ASP A 369 -6.00 20.07 31.78
C ASP A 369 -7.03 20.15 30.64
N TYR A 370 -7.12 19.09 29.83
CA TYR A 370 -8.12 19.01 28.76
C TYR A 370 -9.54 18.81 29.32
N LEU A 371 -9.69 18.06 30.41
CA LEU A 371 -10.97 17.89 31.11
C LEU A 371 -11.52 19.24 31.59
N PHE A 372 -10.71 20.05 32.29
CA PHE A 372 -11.13 21.36 32.76
C PHE A 372 -11.51 22.31 31.62
N ARG A 373 -10.70 22.33 30.53
CA ARG A 373 -11.02 23.14 29.34
C ARG A 373 -12.33 22.71 28.69
N PHE A 374 -12.54 21.40 28.55
CA PHE A 374 -13.79 20.85 28.01
C PHE A 374 -15.00 21.25 28.85
N ILE A 375 -14.95 21.09 30.17
CA ILE A 375 -16.04 21.46 31.07
C ILE A 375 -16.36 22.95 30.94
N ASN A 376 -15.35 23.83 31.05
CA ASN A 376 -15.59 25.27 31.03
C ASN A 376 -16.29 25.73 29.74
N GLU A 377 -15.78 25.30 28.58
CA GLU A 377 -16.31 25.67 27.27
C GLU A 377 -17.72 25.14 27.05
N VAL A 378 -17.97 23.90 27.47
CA VAL A 378 -19.28 23.26 27.32
C VAL A 378 -20.33 23.84 28.27
N GLU A 379 -19.97 24.09 29.53
CA GLU A 379 -20.89 24.72 30.49
C GLU A 379 -21.26 26.14 30.06
N GLU A 380 -20.30 26.91 29.54
CA GLU A 380 -20.54 28.23 28.96
C GLU A 380 -21.47 28.15 27.75
N ALA A 381 -21.22 27.21 26.83
CA ALA A 381 -22.02 27.03 25.64
C ALA A 381 -23.46 26.54 25.92
N LEU A 382 -23.63 25.70 26.94
CA LEU A 382 -24.94 25.19 27.38
C LEU A 382 -25.69 26.18 28.28
N GLY A 383 -24.98 27.12 28.91
CA GLY A 383 -25.53 27.95 29.98
C GLY A 383 -25.96 27.15 31.22
N LYS A 384 -25.45 25.93 31.39
CA LYS A 384 -25.77 24.98 32.48
C LYS A 384 -24.50 24.35 32.99
N ARG A 385 -24.44 24.11 34.31
CA ARG A 385 -23.34 23.33 34.89
C ARG A 385 -23.54 21.85 34.62
N LEU A 386 -22.47 21.17 34.25
CA LEU A 386 -22.45 19.72 34.10
C LEU A 386 -22.20 19.08 35.46
N LEU A 387 -22.94 18.02 35.74
CA LEU A 387 -22.74 17.23 36.95
C LEU A 387 -21.57 16.26 36.72
N LEU A 388 -20.41 16.61 37.24
CA LEU A 388 -19.28 15.69 37.33
C LEU A 388 -19.56 14.69 38.47
N GLU A 389 -20.02 13.50 38.11
CA GLU A 389 -20.22 12.41 39.06
C GLU A 389 -19.02 11.44 39.11
N GLN A 390 -19.31 10.17 39.42
CA GLN A 390 -18.38 9.08 39.73
C GLN A 390 -17.31 8.79 38.65
N SER A 391 -17.45 9.30 37.42
CA SER A 391 -16.49 9.09 36.35
C SER A 391 -16.54 10.18 35.27
N VAL A 392 -15.45 10.31 34.51
CA VAL A 392 -15.37 11.19 33.33
C VAL A 392 -16.31 10.72 32.21
N ASP A 393 -16.54 9.41 32.08
CA ASP A 393 -17.53 8.87 31.14
C ASP A 393 -18.95 9.41 31.43
N ASN A 394 -19.33 9.51 32.72
CA ASN A 394 -20.64 10.07 33.09
C ASN A 394 -20.75 11.54 32.74
N LEU A 395 -19.66 12.32 32.86
CA LEU A 395 -19.63 13.72 32.43
C LEU A 395 -19.89 13.84 30.92
N VAL A 396 -19.28 12.98 30.11
CA VAL A 396 -19.51 12.96 28.66
C VAL A 396 -20.97 12.62 28.36
N CYS A 397 -21.55 11.63 29.04
CA CYS A 397 -22.98 11.32 28.90
C CYS A 397 -23.88 12.49 29.32
N GLU A 398 -23.56 13.16 30.42
CA GLU A 398 -24.28 14.34 30.93
C GLU A 398 -24.25 15.47 29.90
N TYR A 399 -23.10 15.72 29.27
CA TYR A 399 -22.96 16.70 28.21
C TYR A 399 -23.97 16.46 27.07
N PHE A 400 -24.06 15.23 26.56
CA PHE A 400 -25.00 14.90 25.48
C PHE A 400 -26.45 14.99 25.95
N ALA A 401 -26.77 14.51 27.15
CA ALA A 401 -28.13 14.60 27.69
C ALA A 401 -28.59 16.05 27.88
N GLN A 402 -27.74 16.91 28.44
CA GLN A 402 -28.05 18.33 28.63
C GLN A 402 -28.12 19.10 27.31
N SER A 403 -27.31 18.73 26.32
CA SER A 403 -27.39 19.30 24.96
C SER A 403 -28.78 19.05 24.35
N ILE A 404 -29.31 17.83 24.50
CA ILE A 404 -30.65 17.48 24.04
C ILE A 404 -31.69 18.27 24.84
N GLN A 405 -31.59 18.32 26.18
CA GLN A 405 -32.53 19.06 27.02
C GLN A 405 -32.60 20.54 26.65
N VAL A 406 -31.45 21.21 26.55
CA VAL A 406 -31.38 22.64 26.17
C VAL A 406 -31.99 22.87 24.79
N LYS A 407 -31.80 21.94 23.86
CA LYS A 407 -32.37 22.04 22.52
C LYS A 407 -33.90 21.90 22.49
N ILE A 408 -34.48 21.10 23.37
CA ILE A 408 -35.94 20.98 23.55
C ILE A 408 -36.50 22.22 24.24
N ASP A 409 -35.77 22.75 25.23
CA ASP A 409 -36.17 23.92 26.01
C ASP A 409 -36.11 25.25 25.21
N SER A 410 -35.41 25.25 24.07
CA SER A 410 -35.20 26.40 23.18
C SER A 410 -36.25 26.49 22.08
#